data_AF-A0A4P9WYE1-F1
#
_entry.id   AF-A0A4P9WYE1-F1
#
_cell.length_a   1.000
_cell.length_b   1.000
_cell.length_c   1.000
_cell.angle_alpha   90.00
_cell.angle_beta   90.00
_cell.angle_gamma   90.00
#
_symmetry.space_group_name_H-M   'P 1'
#
loop_
_entity.id
_entity.type
_entity.pdbx_description
1 polymer ?
#
loop_
_entity_poly.entity_id
_entity_poly.type
_entity_poly.pdbx_seq_one_letter_code
_entity_poly.pdbx_strand_id
1 'polypeptide(L)' 'EATSALSSQDEVCISQILVEAAKGRTTPSVSHRLSSIQHADRIHVFHLGGRAEGG' A
#
# COMPACT_ATOMS: atom_id res chain seq x y z
N GLU A 1 -7.73 -1.79 1.34
CA GLU A 1 -8.24 -1.63 2.72
C GLU A 1 -8.50 -3.00 3.32
N ALA A 2 -7.74 -3.38 4.36
CA ALA A 2 -7.92 -4.65 5.08
C ALA A 2 -7.48 -4.53 6.55
N THR A 3 -7.50 -3.31 7.12
CA THR A 3 -6.79 -3.02 8.37
C THR A 3 -7.65 -2.30 9.42
N SER A 4 -8.98 -2.35 9.30
CA SER A 4 -9.85 -1.65 10.26
C SER A 4 -10.15 -2.45 11.54
N ALA A 5 -9.58 -3.65 11.72
CA ALA A 5 -9.95 -4.58 12.79
C ALA A 5 -8.77 -5.34 13.45
N LEU A 6 -7.53 -4.93 13.22
CA LEU A 6 -6.34 -5.62 13.74
C LEU A 6 -5.65 -4.78 14.82
N SER A 7 -5.19 -5.44 15.88
CA SER A 7 -4.35 -4.83 16.92
C SER A 7 -3.10 -4.24 16.28
N SER A 8 -2.57 -3.13 16.77
CA SER A 8 -1.36 -2.50 16.21
C SER A 8 -0.15 -3.43 16.13
N GLN A 9 -0.10 -4.47 16.97
CA GLN A 9 0.92 -5.51 16.91
C GLN A 9 0.71 -6.50 15.74
N ASP A 10 -0.54 -6.82 15.42
CA ASP A 10 -0.88 -7.69 14.30
C ASP A 10 -0.68 -6.97 12.96
N GLU A 11 -0.91 -5.65 12.90
CA GLU A 11 -0.64 -4.84 11.71
C GLU A 11 0.83 -4.87 11.31
N VAL A 12 1.74 -4.76 12.27
CA VAL A 12 3.19 -4.82 12.02
C VAL A 12 3.58 -6.20 11.48
N CYS A 13 3.06 -7.27 12.09
CA CYS A 13 3.31 -8.65 11.65
C CYS A 13 2.80 -8.89 10.22
N ILE A 14 1.55 -8.53 9.93
CA ILE A 14 0.94 -8.69 8.61
C ILE A 14 1.67 -7.83 7.56
N SER A 15 2.07 -6.61 7.93
CA SER A 15 2.86 -5.75 7.04
C SER A 15 4.19 -6.39 6.67
N GLN A 16 4.91 -6.99 7.62
CA GLN A 16 6.15 -7.71 7.34
C GLN A 16 5.94 -8.91 6.43
N ILE A 17 4.90 -9.71 6.67
CA ILE A 17 4.56 -10.87 5.82
C ILE A 17 4.23 -10.40 4.38
N LEU A 18 3.48 -9.31 4.23
CA LEU A 18 3.16 -8.72 2.93
C LEU A 18 4.42 -8.22 2.22
N VAL A 19 5.36 -7.60 2.93
CA VAL A 19 6.65 -7.14 2.38
C VAL A 19 7.47 -8.33 1.89
N GLU A 20 7.58 -9.40 2.68
CA GLU A 20 8.29 -10.62 2.27
C GLU A 20 7.61 -11.30 1.06
N ALA A 21 6.27 -11.38 1.06
CA ALA A 21 5.51 -11.96 -0.06
C ALA A 21 5.59 -11.12 -1.35
N ALA A 22 5.81 -9.81 -1.21
CA ALA A 22 5.96 -8.88 -2.32
C ALA A 22 7.36 -8.90 -2.95
N LYS A 23 8.38 -9.46 -2.27
CA LYS A 23 9.74 -9.53 -2.81
C LYS A 23 9.77 -10.28 -4.14
N GLY A 24 10.32 -9.63 -5.16
CA GLY A 24 10.46 -10.21 -6.51
C GLY A 24 9.15 -10.29 -7.30
N ARG A 25 8.08 -9.62 -6.85
CA ARG A 25 6.77 -9.60 -7.52
C ARG A 25 6.25 -8.18 -7.67
N THR A 26 5.52 -7.91 -8.74
CA THR A 26 4.75 -6.67 -8.87
C THR A 26 3.53 -6.76 -7.95
N THR A 27 3.50 -5.92 -6.91
CA THR A 27 2.40 -5.89 -5.94
C THR A 27 1.61 -4.57 -6.07
N PRO A 28 0.45 -4.56 -6.73
CA PRO A 28 -0.41 -3.38 -6.77
C PRO A 28 -1.09 -3.17 -5.42
N SER A 29 -1.03 -1.94 -4.88
CA SER A 29 -1.70 -1.56 -3.63
C SER A 29 -2.50 -0.27 -3.83
N VAL A 30 -3.72 -0.24 -3.30
CA VAL A 30 -4.62 0.94 -3.33
C VAL A 30 -4.86 1.39 -1.90
N SER A 31 -4.58 2.67 -1.64
CA SER A 31 -4.73 3.28 -0.31
C SER A 31 -5.30 4.68 -0.42
N HIS A 32 -6.14 5.04 0.57
CA HIS A 32 -6.62 6.40 0.78
C HIS A 32 -5.67 7.23 1.65
N ARG A 33 -4.67 6.60 2.27
CA ARG A 33 -3.67 7.23 3.13
C ARG A 33 -2.30 7.11 2.48
N LEU A 34 -1.66 8.25 2.23
CA LEU A 34 -0.30 8.30 1.68
C LEU A 34 0.69 7.55 2.57
N SER A 35 0.55 7.65 3.91
CA SER A 35 1.40 6.97 4.88
C SER A 35 1.48 5.45 4.69
N SER A 36 0.43 4.83 4.12
CA SER A 36 0.38 3.38 3.89
C SER A 36 1.07 2.93 2.60
N ILE A 37 1.27 3.84 1.63
CA ILE A 37 1.88 3.54 0.32
C ILE A 37 3.14 4.37 0.04
N GLN A 38 3.60 5.18 1.00
CA GLN A 38 4.75 6.07 0.84
C GLN A 38 6.07 5.34 0.53
N HIS A 39 6.15 4.05 0.84
CA HIS A 39 7.33 3.20 0.58
C HIS A 39 7.22 2.43 -0.75
N ALA A 40 6.18 2.65 -1.55
CA ALA A 40 6.02 2.01 -2.84
C ALA A 40 7.05 2.54 -3.85
N ASP A 41 7.54 1.67 -4.74
CA ASP A 41 8.52 2.04 -5.78
C ASP A 41 7.96 3.08 -6.76
N ARG A 42 6.65 3.04 -7.01
CA ARG A 42 5.92 4.00 -7.87
C ARG A 42 4.54 4.27 -7.29
N ILE A 43 4.15 5.54 -7.26
CA ILE A 43 2.82 5.94 -6.78
C ILE A 43 2.05 6.55 -7.95
N HIS A 44 0.89 5.97 -8.25
CA HIS A 44 -0.04 6.49 -9.24
C HIS A 44 -1.27 7.05 -8.55
N VAL A 45 -1.46 8.37 -8.66
CA VAL A 45 -2.63 9.06 -8.10
C VAL A 45 -3.71 9.14 -9.17
N PHE A 46 -4.93 8.74 -8.83
CA PHE A 46 -6.10 8.88 -9.68
C PHE A 46 -7.05 9.92 -9.09
N HIS A 47 -7.43 10.92 -9.87
CA HIS A 47 -8.39 11.95 -9.47
C HIS A 47 -9.45 12.10 -10.56
N LEU A 48 -10.73 12.02 -10.17
CA LEU A 48 -11.89 12.25 -11.05
C LEU A 48 -11.85 11.48 -12.40
N GLY A 49 -11.40 10.22 -12.39
CA GLY A 49 -11.37 9.37 -13.58
C GLY A 49 -10.15 9.55 -14.50
N GLY A 50 -9.20 10.42 -14.13
CA GLY A 50 -7.92 10.61 -14.83
C GLY A 50 -6.71 10.35 -13.92
N ARG A 51 -5.58 9.98 -14.51
CA ARG A 51 -4.29 9.91 -13.82
C ARG A 51 -3.86 11.34 -13.47
N ALA A 52 -3.76 11.64 -12.18
CA ALA A 52 -3.47 12.98 -11.67
C ALA A 52 -1.98 13.30 -11.72
N GLU A 53 -1.10 12.35 -11.40
CA GLU A 53 0.36 12.51 -11.50
C GLU A 53 1.05 11.15 -11.30
N GLY A 54 2.30 11.02 -11.76
CA GLY A 54 3.14 9.87 -11.44
C GLY A 54 4.56 10.31 -11.12
N GLY A 55 4.98 9.97 -9.90
CA GLY A 55 6.37 9.97 -9.44
C GLY A 55 6.92 8.55 -9.42
#